data_AF-X1NWH5-F1
#
_entry.id   AF-X1NWH5-F1
#
_cell.length_a   1.000
_cell.length_b   1.000
_cell.length_c   1.000
_cell.angle_alpha   90.00
_cell.angle_beta   90.00
_cell.angle_gamma   90.00
#
_symmetry.space_group_name_H-M   'P 1'
#
loop_
_entity.id
_entity.type
_entity.pdbx_description
1 polymer ?
#
loop_
_entity_poly.entity_id
_entity_poly.type
_entity_poly.pdbx_seq_one_letter_code
_entity_poly.pdbx_strand_id
1 'polypeptide(L)'
;MSRRILSLVLLLTVFVISAQALGWWWDQFYRLGRHDADINDIDRYGQRLYCAGDDGLIVYSTNSGSTWIRLSPPTSTNFYR
;
A
#
# COMPACT_ATOMS: atom_id res chain seq x y z
N MET A 1 -4.16 -22.28 34.29
CA MET A 1 -4.54 -22.17 32.85
C MET A 1 -4.32 -23.53 32.20
N SER A 2 -5.29 -24.05 31.43
CA SER A 2 -5.22 -25.43 30.93
C SER A 2 -4.36 -25.53 29.66
N ARG A 3 -3.64 -26.65 29.48
CA ARG A 3 -2.82 -26.93 28.28
C ARG A 3 -3.60 -26.76 26.97
N ARG A 4 -4.91 -27.06 26.99
CA ARG A 4 -5.82 -26.93 25.84
C ARG A 4 -6.05 -25.48 25.43
N ILE A 5 -6.18 -24.57 26.40
CA ILE A 5 -6.35 -23.14 26.13
C ILE A 5 -5.07 -22.55 25.53
N LEU A 6 -3.90 -22.95 26.05
CA LEU A 6 -2.61 -22.49 25.51
C LEU A 6 -2.39 -22.94 24.06
N SER A 7 -2.72 -24.20 23.74
CA SER A 7 -2.61 -24.73 22.37
C SER A 7 -3.57 -24.03 21.39
N LEU A 8 -4.80 -23.71 21.82
CA LEU A 8 -5.76 -22.99 20.99
C LEU A 8 -5.31 -21.54 20.70
N VAL A 9 -4.77 -20.86 21.72
CA VAL A 9 -4.22 -19.51 21.54
C VAL A 9 -3.03 -19.55 20.58
N LEU A 10 -2.12 -20.52 20.72
CA LEU A 10 -0.96 -20.66 19.84
C LEU A 10 -1.39 -20.90 18.37
N LEU A 11 -2.33 -21.81 18.15
CA LEU A 11 -2.85 -22.09 16.80
C LEU A 11 -3.53 -20.87 16.17
N LEU A 12 -4.32 -20.14 16.95
CA LEU A 12 -4.97 -18.93 16.47
C LEU A 12 -3.95 -17.85 16.10
N THR A 13 -2.89 -17.68 16.89
CA THR A 13 -1.82 -16.71 16.57
C THR A 13 -1.07 -17.05 15.29
N VAL A 14 -0.76 -18.33 15.05
CA VAL A 14 -0.09 -18.78 13.81
C VAL A 14 -1.00 -18.56 12.59
N PHE A 15 -2.30 -18.84 12.73
CA PHE A 15 -3.28 -18.60 11.66
C PHE A 15 -3.38 -17.12 11.28
N VAL A 16 -3.47 -16.22 12.28
CA VAL A 16 -3.51 -14.78 12.04
C VAL A 16 -2.24 -14.29 11.36
N ILE A 17 -1.06 -14.77 11.76
CA ILE A 17 0.22 -14.42 11.11
C ILE A 17 0.26 -14.90 9.65
N SER A 18 -0.24 -16.11 9.37
CA SER A 18 -0.28 -16.65 8.00
C SER A 18 -1.26 -15.89 7.09
N ALA A 19 -2.35 -15.36 7.64
CA ALA A 19 -3.30 -14.54 6.87
C ALA A 19 -2.68 -13.20 6.42
N GLN A 20 -1.80 -12.59 7.23
CA GLN A 20 -1.06 -11.37 6.82
C GLN A 20 -0.13 -11.63 5.64
N ALA A 21 0.52 -12.78 5.63
CA ALA A 21 1.54 -13.13 4.64
C ALA A 21 0.98 -13.50 3.25
N LEU A 22 -0.32 -13.79 3.16
CA LEU A 22 -0.99 -14.22 1.92
C LEU A 22 -1.76 -13.08 1.23
N GLY A 23 -1.75 -11.86 1.77
CA GLY A 23 -2.41 -10.70 1.16
C GLY A 23 -3.94 -10.77 1.17
N TRP A 24 -4.52 -11.49 2.14
CA TRP A 24 -5.98 -11.70 2.23
C TRP A 24 -6.73 -10.54 2.91
N TRP A 25 -6.01 -9.48 3.24
CA TRP A 25 -6.58 -8.23 3.70
C TRP A 25 -5.89 -7.05 3.02
N TRP A 26 -6.58 -5.92 3.03
CA TRP A 26 -6.00 -4.66 2.60
C TRP A 26 -5.06 -4.16 3.69
N ASP A 27 -3.75 -4.18 3.42
CA ASP A 27 -2.80 -3.49 4.27
C ASP A 27 -3.02 -1.97 4.17
N GLN A 28 -3.08 -1.30 5.32
CA GLN A 28 -3.06 0.16 5.36
C GLN A 28 -1.63 0.62 5.05
N PHE A 29 -1.35 0.88 3.78
CA PHE A 29 -0.13 1.58 3.39
C PHE A 29 -0.20 2.98 4.01
N TYR A 30 0.77 3.31 4.88
CA TYR A 30 0.88 4.63 5.49
C TYR A 30 0.85 5.68 4.39
N ARG A 31 -0.30 6.32 4.22
CA ARG A 31 -0.52 7.45 3.32
C ARG A 31 0.43 8.54 3.77
N LEU A 32 1.46 8.83 2.98
CA LEU A 32 2.18 10.10 3.07
C LEU A 32 1.11 11.19 3.11
N GLY A 33 1.18 12.02 4.16
CA GLY A 33 0.05 12.75 4.73
C GLY A 33 -0.93 13.33 3.71
N ARG A 34 -2.22 13.18 4.00
CA ARG A 34 -3.37 13.84 3.37
C ARG A 34 -3.04 14.44 2.00
N HIS A 35 -3.16 13.63 0.96
CA HIS A 35 -3.26 14.15 -0.39
C HIS A 35 -4.75 14.19 -0.69
N ASP A 36 -5.34 15.39 -0.69
CA ASP A 36 -6.75 15.65 -1.01
C ASP A 36 -7.08 15.38 -2.49
N ALA A 37 -6.26 14.56 -3.17
CA ALA A 37 -6.30 14.29 -4.60
C ALA A 37 -6.43 12.78 -4.84
N ASP A 38 -7.42 12.40 -5.64
CA ASP A 38 -7.66 11.01 -6.01
C ASP A 38 -6.59 10.51 -6.98
N ILE A 39 -6.25 9.23 -6.90
CA ILE A 39 -5.38 8.56 -7.87
C ILE A 39 -6.23 8.08 -9.03
N ASN A 40 -5.88 8.50 -10.24
CA ASN A 40 -6.63 8.23 -11.45
C ASN A 40 -6.07 7.08 -12.27
N ASP A 41 -4.74 6.86 -12.23
CA ASP A 41 -4.09 5.77 -12.95
C ASP A 41 -2.83 5.28 -12.23
N ILE A 42 -2.45 4.03 -12.50
CA ILE A 42 -1.22 3.39 -12.03
C ILE A 42 -0.62 2.50 -13.13
N ASP A 43 0.69 2.66 -13.37
CA ASP A 43 1.44 1.80 -14.29
C ASP A 43 2.70 1.22 -13.61
N ARG A 44 3.19 0.11 -14.16
CA ARG A 44 4.30 -0.68 -13.61
C ARG A 44 5.41 -0.89 -14.63
N TYR A 45 6.65 -0.66 -14.18
CA TYR A 45 7.87 -1.04 -14.89
C TYR A 45 8.86 -1.77 -13.96
N GLY A 46 8.89 -3.10 -14.06
CA GLY A 46 9.71 -3.94 -13.18
C GLY A 46 9.22 -3.88 -11.73
N GLN A 47 10.06 -3.37 -10.81
CA GLN A 47 9.66 -3.10 -9.42
C GLN A 47 9.16 -1.67 -9.21
N ARG A 48 9.19 -0.85 -10.26
CA ARG A 48 8.74 0.53 -10.18
C ARG A 48 7.25 0.63 -10.44
N LEU A 49 6.58 1.43 -9.65
CA LEU A 49 5.18 1.81 -9.83
C LEU A 49 5.11 3.32 -9.96
N TYR A 50 4.27 3.81 -10.86
CA TYR A 50 4.01 5.23 -11.04
C TYR A 50 2.51 5.44 -11.00
N CYS A 51 2.06 6.35 -10.13
CA CYS A 51 0.66 6.75 -10.07
C CYS A 51 0.53 8.22 -10.43
N ALA A 52 -0.55 8.51 -11.17
CA ALA A 52 -0.98 9.86 -11.47
C ALA A 52 -2.35 10.09 -10.83
N GLY A 53 -2.56 11.30 -10.31
CA GLY A 53 -3.80 11.70 -9.65
C GLY A 53 -4.16 13.15 -9.90
N ASP A 54 -5.18 13.61 -9.18
CA ASP A 54 -5.67 14.98 -9.25
C ASP A 54 -4.62 16.00 -8.78
N ASP A 55 -4.81 17.26 -9.18
CA ASP A 55 -3.94 18.40 -8.88
C ASP A 55 -2.48 18.18 -9.30
N GLY A 56 -2.29 17.41 -10.37
CA GLY A 56 -0.97 17.02 -10.86
C GLY A 56 -0.22 16.10 -9.90
N LEU A 57 -0.90 15.33 -9.05
CA LEU A 57 -0.24 14.37 -8.17
C LEU A 57 0.51 13.33 -8.98
N ILE A 58 1.82 13.22 -8.74
CA ILE A 58 2.62 12.09 -9.18
C ILE A 58 3.32 11.48 -7.97
N VAL A 59 3.07 10.19 -7.74
CA VAL A 59 3.81 9.40 -6.75
C VAL A 59 4.41 8.18 -7.42
N TYR A 60 5.56 7.74 -6.94
CA TYR A 60 6.20 6.54 -7.47
C TYR A 60 6.79 5.69 -6.36
N SER A 61 6.94 4.41 -6.64
CA SER A 61 7.63 3.43 -5.81
C SER A 61 8.73 2.78 -6.62
N THR A 62 9.82 2.37 -5.98
CA THR A 62 10.89 1.56 -6.61
C THR A 62 10.96 0.15 -6.04
N ASN A 63 10.09 -0.19 -5.09
CA ASN A 63 10.10 -1.44 -4.32
C ASN A 63 8.72 -2.09 -4.31
N SER A 64 8.05 -2.14 -5.46
CA SER A 64 6.74 -2.78 -5.65
C SER A 64 5.64 -2.28 -4.70
N GLY A 65 5.68 -1.01 -4.32
CA GLY A 65 4.66 -0.37 -3.50
C GLY A 65 4.89 -0.43 -2.00
N SER A 66 6.03 -0.99 -1.54
CA SER A 66 6.36 -1.00 -0.10
C SER A 66 6.59 0.41 0.45
N THR A 67 7.21 1.30 -0.33
CA THR A 67 7.33 2.72 -0.01
C THR A 67 7.05 3.58 -1.23
N TRP A 68 6.55 4.80 -0.99
CA TRP A 68 6.17 5.76 -2.02
C TRP A 68 6.92 7.07 -1.84
N ILE A 69 7.18 7.76 -2.94
CA ILE A 69 7.82 9.08 -2.99
C ILE A 69 6.93 9.98 -3.84
N ARG A 70 6.57 11.16 -3.33
CA ARG A 70 5.87 12.19 -4.09
C ARG A 70 6.86 12.99 -4.94
N LEU A 71 6.55 13.15 -6.21
CA LEU A 71 7.25 14.06 -7.10
C LEU A 71 6.57 15.44 -7.06
N SER A 72 7.36 16.49 -7.31
CA SER A 72 6.86 17.84 -7.57
C SER A 72 6.91 18.08 -9.08
N PRO A 73 5.80 17.84 -9.81
CA PRO A 73 5.77 18.14 -11.23
C PRO A 73 5.82 19.65 -11.48
N PRO A 74 6.21 20.07 -12.70
CA PRO A 74 6.20 21.48 -13.09
C PRO A 74 4.78 22.06 -13.27
N THR A 75 3.73 21.29 -13.00
CA THR A 75 2.33 21.67 -13.17
C THR A 75 1.48 21.13 -12.02
N SER A 76 0.38 21.80 -11.72
CA SER A 76 -0.67 21.36 -10.80
C SER A 76 -1.92 20.85 -11.55
N THR A 77 -1.84 20.61 -12.85
CA THR A 77 -2.96 20.11 -13.66
C THR A 77 -3.01 18.58 -13.65
N ASN A 78 -4.22 18.02 -13.73
CA ASN A 78 -4.43 16.57 -13.77
C ASN A 78 -3.75 15.93 -14.98
N PHE A 79 -3.21 14.72 -14.78
CA PHE A 79 -2.74 13.86 -15.85
C PHE A 79 -3.82 12.85 -16.17
N TYR A 80 -4.26 12.83 -17.43
CA TYR A 80 -5.17 11.83 -17.97
C TYR A 80 -4.41 10.90 -18.91
N ARG A 81 -4.76 9.61 -18.91
CA ARG A 81 -4.29 8.62 -19.90
C ARG A 81 -5.37 8.38 -20.94
#